data_AF-A0A158EFS8-F1
#
_entry.id   AF-A0A158EFS8-F1
#
_cell.length_a   1.000
_cell.length_b   1.000
_cell.length_c   1.000
_cell.angle_alpha   90.00
_cell.angle_beta   90.00
_cell.angle_gamma   90.00
#
_symmetry.space_group_name_H-M   'P 1'
#
loop_
_entity.id
_entity.type
_entity.pdbx_description
1 polymer ?
#
loop_
_entity_poly.entity_id
_entity_poly.type
_entity_poly.pdbx_seq_one_letter_code
_entity_poly.pdbx_strand_id
1 'polypeptide(L)'
;MGRHSQTLGHLERSHEDNTLRRAMAARLDRALQKANVSSAKAAGWLDVSEHDVQFWRRGITVPPFSAFNRIGKALDIDPHWLCTGQAHSAN
;
A
#
# COMPACT_ATOMS: atom_id res chain seq x y z
N MET A 1 -13.31 -26.46 25.83
CA MET A 1 -13.58 -26.19 24.40
C MET A 1 -13.20 -24.73 24.14
N GLY A 2 -12.22 -24.42 23.27
CA GLY A 2 -11.74 -23.02 23.16
C GLY A 2 -10.61 -22.74 22.17
N ARG A 3 -9.97 -23.76 21.57
CA ARG A 3 -8.90 -23.55 20.59
C ARG A 3 -9.40 -23.24 19.17
N HIS A 4 -10.58 -23.71 18.79
CA HIS A 4 -11.11 -23.57 17.43
C HIS A 4 -11.66 -22.17 17.10
N SER A 5 -12.15 -21.43 18.10
CA SER A 5 -12.66 -20.06 17.88
C SER A 5 -11.53 -19.04 17.70
N GLN A 6 -10.37 -19.27 18.34
CA GLN A 6 -9.20 -18.41 18.21
C GLN A 6 -8.51 -18.55 16.84
N THR A 7 -8.46 -19.76 16.29
CA THR A 7 -7.85 -20.02 14.96
C THR A 7 -8.70 -19.43 13.83
N LEU A 8 -10.02 -19.49 13.93
CA LEU A 8 -10.94 -18.87 12.96
C LEU A 8 -10.79 -17.35 12.92
N GLY A 9 -10.82 -16.69 14.09
CA GLY A 9 -10.62 -15.23 14.15
C GLY A 9 -9.23 -14.78 13.68
N HIS A 10 -8.20 -15.61 13.85
CA HIS A 10 -6.86 -15.31 13.34
C HIS A 10 -6.76 -15.46 11.81
N LEU A 11 -7.48 -16.44 11.23
CA LEU A 11 -7.56 -16.63 9.79
C LEU A 11 -8.35 -15.51 9.11
N GLU A 12 -9.47 -15.10 9.69
CA GLU A 12 -10.28 -13.98 9.18
C GLU A 12 -9.48 -12.68 9.19
N ARG A 13 -8.83 -12.35 10.32
CA ARG A 13 -7.95 -11.19 10.43
C ARG A 13 -6.79 -11.24 9.42
N SER A 14 -6.14 -12.40 9.26
CA SER A 14 -5.05 -12.56 8.28
C SER A 14 -5.51 -12.40 6.83
N HIS A 15 -6.76 -12.78 6.54
CA HIS A 15 -7.37 -12.61 5.22
C HIS A 15 -7.73 -11.15 4.95
N GLU A 16 -8.28 -10.44 5.94
CA GLU A 16 -8.51 -8.99 5.89
C GLU A 16 -7.19 -8.22 5.71
N ASP A 17 -6.16 -8.56 6.47
CA ASP A 17 -4.82 -7.98 6.34
C ASP A 17 -4.23 -8.22 4.94
N ASN A 18 -4.36 -9.44 4.40
CA ASN A 18 -3.93 -9.72 3.02
C ASN A 18 -4.70 -8.91 1.98
N THR A 19 -6.00 -8.76 2.18
CA THR A 19 -6.89 -7.99 1.29
C THR A 19 -6.52 -6.52 1.32
N LEU A 20 -6.26 -5.96 2.52
CA LEU A 20 -5.81 -4.59 2.72
C LEU A 20 -4.44 -4.36 2.06
N ARG A 21 -3.48 -5.28 2.25
CA ARG A 21 -2.16 -5.21 1.60
C ARG A 21 -2.26 -5.18 0.09
N ARG A 22 -3.07 -6.07 -0.50
CA ARG A 22 -3.34 -6.09 -1.95
C ARG A 22 -4.05 -4.83 -2.43
N ALA A 23 -5.00 -4.30 -1.66
CA ALA A 23 -5.71 -3.08 -2.01
C ALA A 23 -4.77 -1.87 -2.01
N MET A 24 -3.90 -1.73 -0.99
CA MET A 24 -2.87 -0.68 -0.95
C MET A 24 -1.90 -0.81 -2.11
N ALA A 25 -1.45 -2.02 -2.42
CA ALA A 25 -0.57 -2.30 -3.55
C ALA A 25 -1.20 -1.87 -4.89
N ALA A 26 -2.46 -2.24 -5.13
CA ALA A 26 -3.18 -1.88 -6.35
C ALA A 26 -3.38 -0.36 -6.48
N ARG A 27 -3.57 0.35 -5.37
CA ARG A 27 -3.69 1.82 -5.37
C ARG A 27 -2.35 2.49 -5.66
N LEU A 28 -1.28 2.03 -5.01
CA LEU A 28 0.07 2.50 -5.29
C LEU A 28 0.42 2.28 -6.76
N ASP A 29 0.14 1.09 -7.27
CA ASP A 29 0.37 0.74 -8.67
C ASP A 29 -0.40 1.66 -9.62
N ARG A 30 -1.70 1.89 -9.36
CA ARG A 30 -2.51 2.85 -10.13
C ARG A 30 -1.98 4.28 -10.06
N ALA A 31 -1.55 4.74 -8.89
CA ALA A 31 -1.01 6.09 -8.71
C ALA A 31 0.27 6.28 -9.53
N LEU A 32 1.19 5.31 -9.48
CA LEU A 32 2.41 5.31 -10.27
C LEU A 32 2.13 5.23 -11.77
N GLN A 33 1.20 4.36 -12.19
CA GLN A 33 0.78 4.26 -13.60
C GLN A 33 0.16 5.57 -14.10
N LYS A 34 -0.74 6.19 -13.32
CA LYS A 34 -1.40 7.46 -13.68
C LYS A 34 -0.40 8.60 -13.82
N ALA A 35 0.64 8.60 -12.99
CA ALA A 35 1.72 9.57 -13.06
C ALA A 35 2.81 9.23 -14.11
N ASN A 36 2.66 8.12 -14.84
CA ASN A 36 3.65 7.59 -15.78
C ASN A 36 5.05 7.41 -15.14
N VAL A 37 5.07 6.90 -13.90
CA VAL A 37 6.28 6.70 -13.09
C VAL A 37 6.66 5.22 -13.10
N SER A 38 7.89 4.93 -13.56
CA SER A 38 8.45 3.58 -13.48
C SER A 38 8.86 3.21 -12.06
N SER A 39 8.97 1.91 -11.77
CA SER A 39 9.44 1.43 -10.45
C SER A 39 10.80 2.00 -10.08
N ALA A 40 11.74 2.08 -11.03
CA ALA A 40 13.07 2.68 -10.83
C ALA A 40 13.00 4.17 -10.47
N LYS A 41 12.09 4.93 -11.11
CA LYS A 41 11.90 6.34 -10.81
C LYS A 41 11.26 6.55 -9.44
N ALA A 42 10.27 5.73 -9.09
CA ALA A 42 9.67 5.72 -7.77
C ALA A 42 10.70 5.36 -6.69
N ALA A 43 11.56 4.38 -6.94
CA ALA A 43 12.65 3.98 -6.05
C ALA A 43 13.60 5.16 -5.78
N GLY A 44 13.97 5.91 -6.82
CA GLY A 44 14.78 7.13 -6.68
C GLY A 44 14.11 8.24 -5.85
N TRP A 45 12.78 8.42 -5.95
CA TRP A 45 12.06 9.38 -5.11
C TRP A 45 11.97 8.96 -3.65
N LEU A 46 11.91 7.66 -3.44
CA LEU A 46 11.67 7.05 -2.14
C LEU A 46 12.96 6.71 -1.41
N ASP A 47 14.11 6.80 -2.08
CA ASP A 47 15.43 6.39 -1.57
C ASP A 47 15.41 4.93 -1.08
N VAL A 48 14.77 4.06 -1.87
CA VAL A 48 14.68 2.62 -1.61
C VAL A 48 15.10 1.82 -2.82
N SER A 49 15.22 0.49 -2.68
CA SER A 49 15.50 -0.38 -3.81
C SER A 49 14.29 -0.49 -4.74
N GLU A 50 14.54 -0.64 -6.05
CA GLU A 50 13.47 -0.94 -7.00
C GLU A 50 12.72 -2.23 -6.63
N HIS A 51 13.44 -3.21 -6.06
CA HIS A 51 12.83 -4.45 -5.59
C HIS A 51 11.78 -4.19 -4.51
N ASP A 52 12.04 -3.27 -3.57
CA ASP A 52 11.08 -2.90 -2.53
C ASP A 52 9.81 -2.33 -3.15
N VAL A 53 9.96 -1.44 -4.12
CA VAL A 53 8.82 -0.87 -4.87
C VAL A 53 8.06 -1.96 -5.61
N GLN A 54 8.73 -2.92 -6.24
CA GLN A 54 8.07 -4.03 -6.91
C GLN A 54 7.32 -4.93 -5.91
N PHE A 55 7.88 -5.20 -4.72
CA PHE A 55 7.20 -5.96 -3.68
C PHE A 55 5.95 -5.25 -3.17
N TRP A 56 6.02 -3.92 -3.03
CA TRP A 56 4.87 -3.09 -2.66
C TRP A 56 3.79 -3.11 -3.73
N ARG A 57 4.16 -2.96 -5.01
CA ARG A 57 3.21 -3.01 -6.13
C ARG A 57 2.52 -4.38 -6.27
N ARG A 58 3.19 -5.45 -5.83
CA ARG A 58 2.63 -6.82 -5.79
C ARG A 58 1.87 -7.14 -4.51
N GLY A 59 1.89 -6.24 -3.50
CA GLY A 59 1.25 -6.46 -2.20
C GLY A 59 1.91 -7.53 -1.36
N ILE A 60 3.19 -7.82 -1.61
CA ILE A 60 3.98 -8.79 -0.83
C ILE A 60 4.40 -8.14 0.49
N THR A 61 4.88 -6.90 0.42
CA THR A 61 5.24 -6.07 1.58
C THR A 61 4.45 -4.77 1.56
N VAL A 62 4.36 -4.10 2.70
CA VAL A 62 3.68 -2.80 2.83
C VAL A 62 4.74 -1.70 2.80
N PRO A 63 4.53 -0.59 2.07
CA PRO A 63 5.42 0.54 2.14
C PRO A 63 5.49 1.10 3.56
N PRO A 64 6.66 1.55 4.04
CA PRO A 64 6.74 2.30 5.28
C PRO A 64 6.01 3.64 5.14
N PHE A 65 5.54 4.20 6.26
CA PHE A 65 4.81 5.48 6.29
C PHE A 65 5.60 6.63 5.65
N SER A 66 6.94 6.62 5.79
CA SER A 66 7.83 7.57 5.13
C SER A 66 7.73 7.52 3.60
N ALA A 67 7.59 6.34 3.01
CA ALA A 67 7.42 6.16 1.57
C ALA A 67 6.05 6.68 1.13
N PHE A 68 4.97 6.37 1.86
CA PHE A 68 3.64 6.91 1.54
C PHE A 68 3.62 8.45 1.53
N ASN A 69 4.25 9.09 2.52
CA ASN A 69 4.30 10.55 2.58
C ASN A 69 5.12 11.14 1.41
N ARG A 70 6.24 10.49 1.02
CA ARG A 70 7.04 10.90 -0.14
C ARG A 70 6.28 10.73 -1.46
N ILE A 71 5.60 9.60 -1.66
CA ILE A 71 4.74 9.38 -2.84
C ILE A 71 3.61 10.40 -2.88
N GLY A 72 2.94 10.62 -1.76
CA GLY A 72 1.87 11.60 -1.66
C GLY A 72 2.34 13.01 -2.04
N LYS A 73 3.50 13.44 -1.54
CA LYS A 73 4.11 14.72 -1.96
C LYS A 73 4.55 14.74 -3.43
N ALA A 74 5.14 13.66 -3.94
CA ALA A 74 5.65 13.61 -5.31
C ALA A 74 4.53 13.57 -6.36
N LEU A 75 3.39 12.98 -6.02
CA LEU A 75 2.24 12.82 -6.91
C LEU A 75 1.09 13.80 -6.61
N ASP A 76 1.23 14.63 -5.57
CA ASP A 76 0.17 15.48 -5.03
C ASP A 76 -1.11 14.69 -4.69
N ILE A 77 -0.94 13.54 -4.03
CA ILE A 77 -2.02 12.63 -3.64
C ILE A 77 -2.06 12.53 -2.11
N ASP A 78 -3.27 12.50 -1.56
CA ASP A 78 -3.49 12.28 -0.13
C ASP A 78 -2.92 10.91 0.32
N PRO A 79 -1.98 10.87 1.28
CA PRO A 79 -1.48 9.62 1.87
C PRO A 79 -2.59 8.75 2.47
N HIS A 80 -3.66 9.33 3.01
CA HIS A 80 -4.82 8.62 3.51
C HIS A 80 -5.57 7.90 2.40
N TRP A 81 -5.63 8.46 1.18
CA TRP A 81 -6.22 7.76 0.03
C TRP A 81 -5.40 6.54 -0.37
N LEU A 82 -4.06 6.60 -0.29
CA LEU A 82 -3.20 5.44 -0.55
C LEU A 82 -3.45 4.30 0.45
N CYS A 83 -3.64 4.63 1.73
CA CYS A 83 -3.91 3.66 2.79
C CYS A 83 -5.34 3.10 2.74
N THR A 84 -6.35 3.98 2.68
CA THR A 84 -7.76 3.62 2.87
C THR A 84 -8.54 3.48 1.57
N GLY A 85 -8.04 4.04 0.47
CA GLY A 85 -8.78 4.18 -0.78
C GLY A 85 -9.90 5.20 -0.74
N GLN A 86 -10.15 5.82 0.41
CA GLN A 86 -11.10 6.92 0.53
C GLN A 86 -10.34 8.20 0.29
N ALA A 87 -10.75 8.95 -0.74
CA ALA A 87 -10.31 10.33 -0.85
C ALA A 87 -10.86 11.03 0.40
N HIS A 88 -10.07 11.89 1.04
CA HIS A 88 -10.63 12.77 2.06
C HIS A 88 -11.65 13.66 1.35
N SER A 89 -12.90 13.20 1.31
CA SER A 89 -14.04 14.02 0.96
C SER A 89 -14.18 14.99 2.13
N ALA A 90 -13.43 16.08 2.09
CA ALA A 90 -13.71 17.25 2.89
C ALA A 90 -15.15 17.66 2.54
N ASN A 91 -16.05 17.46 3.48
CA ASN A 91 -17.40 17.99 3.47
C ASN A 91 -17.49 19.10 4.52
#